data_AF-A0A533SHK9-F1
#
_entry.id   AF-A0A533SHK9-F1
#
_cell.length_a   1.000
_cell.length_b   1.000
_cell.length_c   1.000
_cell.angle_alpha   90.00
_cell.angle_beta   90.00
_cell.angle_gamma   90.00
#
_symmetry.space_group_name_H-M   'P 1'
#
loop_
_entity.id
_entity.type
_entity.pdbx_description
1 polymer ?
#
loop_
_entity_poly.entity_id
_entity_poly.type
_entity_poly.pdbx_seq_one_letter_code
_entity_poly.pdbx_strand_id
1 'polypeptide(L)'
;AQFGGQRLGEMEVWALEAYVASHTLQEMLTVKSDDVAGRTRIYESIVKGKNVLEPGLPESFNVLIKEMQALGLDVELLEEEEAV
;
A
#
# COMPACT_ATOMS: atom_id res chain seq x y z
N ALA A 1 -10.51 -13.29 21.39
CA ALA A 1 -11.07 -12.73 20.16
C ALA A 1 -9.91 -12.35 19.27
N GLN A 2 -9.72 -13.04 18.14
CA GLN A 2 -8.84 -12.53 17.09
C GLN A 2 -9.59 -11.37 16.45
N PHE A 3 -9.45 -10.16 17.02
CA PHE A 3 -10.00 -8.96 16.43
C PHE A 3 -9.23 -8.69 15.14
N GLY A 4 -9.75 -9.25 14.03
CA GLY A 4 -9.22 -9.03 12.70
C GLY A 4 -9.49 -7.61 12.21
N GLY A 5 -8.85 -7.25 11.10
CA GLY A 5 -9.13 -6.01 10.40
C GLY A 5 -10.51 -6.03 9.72
N GLN A 6 -11.06 -4.84 9.49
CA GLN A 6 -12.23 -4.67 8.64
C GLN A 6 -11.80 -4.69 7.18
N ARG A 7 -12.59 -5.35 6.32
CA ARG A 7 -12.37 -5.31 4.87
C ARG A 7 -12.75 -3.94 4.33
N LEU A 8 -11.83 -3.30 3.61
CA LEU A 8 -12.12 -2.22 2.68
C LEU A 8 -12.31 -2.85 1.29
N GLY A 9 -13.53 -2.82 0.77
CA GLY A 9 -13.87 -3.35 -0.55
C GLY A 9 -13.80 -2.29 -1.65
N GLU A 10 -14.09 -2.72 -2.88
CA GLU A 10 -14.08 -1.87 -4.07
C GLU A 10 -15.06 -0.68 -3.95
N MET A 11 -16.24 -0.91 -3.35
CA MET A 11 -17.22 0.17 -3.16
C MET A 11 -16.72 1.23 -2.18
N GLU A 12 -16.02 0.85 -1.11
CA GLU A 12 -15.45 1.80 -0.17
C GLU A 12 -14.23 2.53 -0.78
N VAL A 13 -13.46 1.86 -1.63
CA VAL A 13 -12.39 2.51 -2.42
C VAL A 13 -12.99 3.59 -3.33
N TRP A 14 -14.05 3.28 -4.08
CA TRP A 14 -14.73 4.27 -4.94
C TRP A 14 -15.25 5.46 -4.15
N ALA A 15 -15.76 5.23 -2.93
CA ALA A 15 -16.20 6.31 -2.07
C ALA A 15 -15.03 7.26 -1.72
N LEU A 16 -13.87 6.73 -1.33
CA LEU A 16 -12.68 7.54 -1.02
C LEU A 16 -12.15 8.28 -2.25
N GLU A 17 -12.18 7.65 -3.42
CA GLU A 17 -11.81 8.29 -4.69
C GLU A 17 -12.74 9.45 -5.04
N ALA A 18 -14.06 9.27 -4.88
CA ALA A 18 -15.05 10.31 -5.14
C ALA A 18 -14.88 11.53 -4.21
N TYR A 19 -14.42 11.32 -2.99
CA TYR A 19 -14.06 12.40 -2.06
C TYR A 19 -12.68 13.02 -2.33
N VAL A 20 -11.93 12.53 -3.32
CA VAL A 20 -10.57 12.97 -3.63
C VAL A 20 -9.64 12.80 -2.42
N ALA A 21 -9.87 11.75 -1.62
CA ALA A 21 -9.14 11.47 -0.39
C ALA A 21 -7.88 10.62 -0.68
N SER A 22 -6.98 11.12 -1.53
CA SER A 22 -5.80 10.39 -2.03
C SER A 22 -4.90 9.84 -0.92
N HIS A 23 -4.57 10.66 0.08
CA HIS A 23 -3.73 10.24 1.20
C HIS A 23 -4.41 9.20 2.09
N THR A 24 -5.72 9.33 2.31
CA THR A 24 -6.48 8.35 3.10
C THR A 24 -6.58 7.01 2.38
N LEU A 25 -6.83 7.04 1.06
CA LEU A 25 -6.84 5.83 0.25
C LEU A 25 -5.47 5.15 0.22
N GLN A 26 -4.41 5.93 0.00
CA GLN A 26 -3.04 5.41 0.02
C GLN A 26 -2.70 4.79 1.38
N GLU A 27 -3.07 5.45 2.49
CA GLU A 27 -2.85 4.93 3.84
C GLU A 27 -3.58 3.60 4.06
N MET A 28 -4.83 3.49 3.61
CA MET A 28 -5.61 2.25 3.72
C MET A 28 -5.00 1.09 2.94
N LEU A 29 -4.50 1.35 1.72
CA LEU A 29 -3.94 0.32 0.84
C LEU A 29 -2.50 -0.09 1.20
N THR A 30 -1.73 0.79 1.84
CA THR A 30 -0.32 0.56 2.16
C THR A 30 -0.14 0.21 3.64
N VAL A 31 0.19 1.21 4.45
CA VAL A 31 0.63 1.10 5.85
C VAL A 31 -0.41 0.50 6.80
N LYS A 32 -1.71 0.60 6.48
CA LYS A 32 -2.80 -0.04 7.25
C LYS A 32 -3.14 -1.46 6.80
N SER A 33 -2.66 -1.90 5.63
CA SER A 33 -2.92 -3.24 5.09
C SER A 33 -1.61 -4.03 4.93
N ASP A 34 -0.88 -3.79 3.84
CA ASP A 34 0.08 -4.74 3.28
C ASP A 34 1.54 -4.25 3.27
N ASP A 35 1.80 -2.98 3.57
CA ASP A 35 3.18 -2.46 3.67
C ASP A 35 3.80 -2.85 5.02
N VAL A 36 4.57 -3.94 5.04
CA VAL A 36 5.18 -4.51 6.25
C VAL A 36 6.18 -3.54 6.89
N ALA A 37 6.99 -2.86 6.08
CA ALA A 37 8.00 -1.92 6.55
C ALA A 37 7.35 -0.61 7.03
N GLY A 38 6.39 -0.09 6.27
CA GLY A 38 5.64 1.12 6.59
C GLY A 38 4.79 0.98 7.84
N ARG A 39 4.15 -0.18 8.06
CA ARG A 39 3.33 -0.42 9.27
C ARG A 39 4.15 -0.32 10.56
N THR A 40 5.37 -0.87 10.55
CA THR A 40 6.27 -0.80 11.71
C THR A 40 6.75 0.63 11.97
N ARG A 41 7.14 1.35 10.91
CA ARG A 41 7.56 2.76 11.00
C ARG A 41 6.46 3.69 11.50
N ILE A 42 5.23 3.49 11.03
CA ILE A 42 4.08 4.26 11.50
C ILE A 42 3.79 3.98 12.97
N TYR A 43 3.84 2.72 13.39
CA TYR A 43 3.63 2.37 14.79
C TYR A 43 4.64 3.08 15.70
N GLU A 44 5.93 3.06 15.35
CA GLU A 44 6.95 3.80 16.09
C GLU A 44 6.72 5.31 16.08
N SER A 45 6.28 5.86 14.95
CA SER A 45 6.06 7.30 14.78
C SER A 45 4.90 7.78 15.65
N ILE A 46 3.80 7.01 15.70
CA ILE A 46 2.66 7.25 16.59
C ILE A 46 3.10 7.25 18.05
N VAL A 47 3.91 6.26 18.46
CA VAL A 47 4.43 6.18 19.84
C VAL A 47 5.35 7.37 20.16
N LYS A 48 6.13 7.85 19.19
CA LYS A 48 7.03 9.00 19.33
C LYS A 48 6.32 10.36 19.18
N GLY A 49 5.01 10.38 18.92
CA GLY A 49 4.23 11.60 18.68
C GLY A 49 4.59 12.34 17.38
N LYS A 50 5.24 11.66 16.43
CA LYS A 50 5.58 12.21 15.12
C LYS A 50 4.61 11.66 14.09
N ASN A 51 4.07 12.52 13.23
CA ASN A 51 3.09 12.11 12.23
C ASN A 51 3.76 12.05 10.84
N VAL A 52 4.63 11.07 10.65
CA VAL A 52 5.34 10.84 9.37
C VAL A 52 4.70 9.67 8.65
N LEU A 53 4.16 9.95 7.46
CA LEU A 53 3.53 8.98 6.58
C LEU A 53 4.41 8.82 5.34
N GLU A 54 5.20 7.74 5.32
CA GLU A 54 6.04 7.35 4.19
C GLU A 54 5.58 5.97 3.68
N PRO A 55 4.59 5.94 2.78
CA PRO A 55 4.10 4.69 2.20
C PRO A 55 5.14 4.08 1.26
N GLY A 56 5.35 2.78 1.38
CA GLY A 56 6.16 1.98 0.46
C GLY A 56 5.31 1.25 -0.60
N LEU A 57 5.96 0.34 -1.32
CA LEU A 57 5.30 -0.57 -2.26
C LEU A 57 4.51 -1.64 -1.46
N PRO A 58 3.22 -1.88 -1.79
CA PRO A 58 2.45 -2.97 -1.18
C PRO A 58 3.01 -4.35 -1.55
N GLU A 59 3.06 -5.27 -0.58
CA GLU A 59 3.50 -6.64 -0.85
C GLU A 59 2.56 -7.41 -1.78
N SER A 60 1.26 -7.07 -1.78
CA SER A 60 0.28 -7.64 -2.72
C SER A 60 0.65 -7.36 -4.18
N PHE A 61 1.31 -6.24 -4.47
CA PHE A 61 1.82 -5.94 -5.82
C PHE A 61 3.03 -6.82 -6.19
N ASN A 62 3.93 -7.08 -5.24
CA ASN A 62 5.04 -8.02 -5.45
C ASN A 62 4.53 -9.44 -5.73
N VAL A 63 3.51 -9.88 -4.99
CA VAL A 63 2.86 -11.18 -5.23
C VAL A 63 2.24 -11.23 -6.62
N LEU A 64 1.52 -10.18 -7.04
CA LEU A 64 0.95 -10.08 -8.38
C LEU A 64 2.00 -10.27 -9.48
N ILE A 65 3.15 -9.59 -9.37
CA ILE A 65 4.25 -9.75 -10.34
C ILE A 65 4.72 -11.20 -10.40
N LYS A 66 4.90 -11.85 -9.23
CA LYS A 66 5.33 -13.25 -9.17
C LYS A 66 4.30 -14.21 -9.75
N GLU A 67 3.01 -13.94 -9.55
CA GLU A 67 1.92 -14.72 -10.15
C GLU A 67 1.90 -14.60 -11.67
N MET A 68 2.14 -13.40 -12.22
CA MET A 68 2.27 -13.20 -13.67
C MET A 68 3.50 -13.90 -14.23
N GLN A 69 4.65 -13.81 -13.55
CA GLN A 69 5.89 -14.51 -13.91
C GLN A 69 5.71 -16.04 -13.91
N ALA A 70 4.91 -16.59 -12.99
CA ALA A 70 4.61 -18.02 -12.96
C ALA A 70 3.82 -18.51 -14.18
N LEU A 71 3.09 -17.61 -14.86
CA LEU A 71 2.38 -17.89 -16.12
C LEU A 71 3.27 -17.73 -17.36
N GLY A 72 4.55 -17.37 -17.19
CA GLY A 72 5.48 -17.09 -18.30
C GLY A 72 5.34 -15.69 -18.88
N LEU A 73 4.65 -14.77 -18.18
CA LEU A 73 4.61 -13.35 -18.53
C LEU A 73 5.77 -12.63 -17.83
N ASP A 74 6.63 -11.99 -18.61
CA ASP A 74 7.70 -11.18 -18.06
C ASP A 74 7.19 -9.76 -17.79
N VAL A 75 7.23 -9.37 -16.52
CA VAL A 75 6.77 -8.07 -16.03
C VAL A 75 7.88 -7.47 -15.17
N GLU A 76 8.38 -6.32 -15.60
CA GLU A 76 9.42 -5.56 -14.90
C GLU A 76 8.92 -4.15 -14.60
N LEU A 77 9.33 -3.63 -13.44
CA LEU A 77 9.14 -2.23 -13.09
C LEU A 77 10.23 -1.42 -13.78
N LEU A 78 9.82 -0.58 -14.73
CA LEU A 78 10.70 0.38 -15.38
C LEU A 78 10.74 1.65 -14.51
N GLU A 79 11.93 2.00 -14.03
CA GLU A 79 12.18 3.33 -13.50
C GLU A 79 12.33 4.27 -14.71
N GLU A 80 11.66 5.43 -14.69
CA GLU A 80 11.97 6.47 -15.67
C GLU A 80 13.43 6.88 -15.44
N GLU A 81 14.31 6.62 -16.42
CA GLU A 81 15.63 7.26 -16.46
C GLU A 81 15.39 8.77 -16.35
N GLU A 82 15.95 9.40 -15.31
CA GLU A 82 15.98 10.86 -15.21
C GLU A 82 16.49 11.39 -16.55
N ALA A 83 15.60 12.01 -17.32
CA ALA A 83 15.98 12.68 -18.56
C ALA A 83 16.93 13.81 -18.19
N VAL A 84 18.23 13.53 -18.29
CA VAL A 84 19.35 14.46 -18.11
C VAL A 84 19.25 15.61 -19.11
#